data_AF-A0A2E5L0I7-F1
#
_entry.id   AF-A0A2E5L0I7-F1
#
_cell.length_a   1.000
_cell.length_b   1.000
_cell.length_c   1.000
_cell.angle_alpha   90.00
_cell.angle_beta   90.00
_cell.angle_gamma   90.00
#
_symmetry.space_group_name_H-M   'P 1'
#
loop_
_entity.id
_entity.type
_entity.pdbx_description
1 polymer ?
#
loop_
_entity_poly.entity_id
_entity_poly.type
_entity_poly.pdbx_seq_one_letter_code
_entity_poly.pdbx_strand_id
1 'polypeptide(L)'
;MLTVAFAIFGTNTAFAHEGRDVGDYNFVVGFINEPAIEGMINGVSIRVTSLDEDEHGDHGHDSHGDGIAMGISDEIDLVSHGEVFVDELAAGGHYEFTFTHDFEDLTVPFHAHPIEMQGSIMVGDHNPTAEEVVIEIHENGFQPAMAMIQVGTTVRFMNMTSDATVVMSGPLGEVETSMRDDSGHSSSKAVSGLTSLQVEVSHVASSVSQVMQLKEAWGDAGHYKSEFIPTSPGPYKFRFFGEIHDQQIDESFESSNTTFDEVKPANDVQFPIQLAAPRETENAARGALDTANEASVDATDAANSASTATLLGVVALILGALGLVLGGLAFQRSGKKA
;
A
#
# COMPACT_ATOMS: atom_id res chain seq x y z
N MET A 1 -26.89 20.81 -31.15
CA MET A 1 -25.61 21.15 -30.49
C MET A 1 -25.57 20.34 -29.21
N LEU A 2 -24.98 19.14 -29.27
CA LEU A 2 -24.89 18.22 -28.14
C LEU A 2 -23.54 18.47 -27.46
N THR A 3 -23.56 19.08 -26.28
CA THR A 3 -22.35 19.35 -25.50
C THR A 3 -21.93 18.06 -24.81
N VAL A 4 -20.88 17.41 -25.32
CA VAL A 4 -20.21 16.32 -24.62
C VAL A 4 -19.28 16.96 -23.59
N ALA A 5 -19.62 16.82 -22.31
CA ALA A 5 -18.72 17.18 -21.23
C ALA A 5 -17.62 16.10 -21.16
N PHE A 6 -16.41 16.45 -21.55
CA PHE A 6 -15.23 15.62 -21.35
C PHE A 6 -14.86 15.74 -19.86
N ALA A 7 -15.10 14.69 -19.09
CA ALA A 7 -14.52 14.56 -17.75
C ALA A 7 -13.03 14.28 -17.93
N ILE A 8 -12.19 15.23 -17.53
CA ILE A 8 -10.75 15.03 -17.42
C ILE A 8 -10.55 14.14 -16.19
N PHE A 9 -10.35 12.84 -16.40
CA PHE A 9 -9.80 11.97 -15.37
C PHE A 9 -8.32 12.31 -15.26
N GLY A 10 -7.92 12.92 -14.14
CA GLY A 10 -6.50 13.06 -13.83
C GLY A 10 -5.89 11.69 -13.63
N THR A 11 -4.79 11.41 -14.32
CA THR A 11 -3.94 10.25 -14.05
C THR A 11 -3.23 10.50 -12.72
N ASN A 12 -3.62 9.78 -11.67
CA ASN A 12 -2.93 9.80 -10.39
C ASN A 12 -1.87 8.70 -10.40
N THR A 13 -0.59 9.08 -10.40
CA THR A 13 0.54 8.19 -10.14
C THR A 13 0.55 7.84 -8.65
N ALA A 14 0.26 6.60 -8.30
CA ALA A 14 0.46 6.11 -6.93
C ALA A 14 1.91 5.63 -6.82
N PHE A 15 2.64 6.06 -5.79
CA PHE A 15 3.97 5.50 -5.53
C PHE A 15 3.80 4.15 -4.84
N ALA A 16 4.69 3.22 -5.16
CA ALA A 16 4.86 1.97 -4.44
C ALA A 16 5.23 2.28 -2.97
N HIS A 17 6.24 3.13 -2.76
CA HIS A 17 6.75 3.45 -1.44
C HIS A 17 6.89 4.97 -1.25
N GLU A 18 6.74 5.44 0.00
CA GLU A 18 7.02 6.81 0.42
C GLU A 18 8.42 6.87 1.06
N GLY A 19 9.33 7.64 0.45
CA GLY A 19 10.64 7.96 1.01
C GLY A 19 10.62 9.28 1.78
N ARG A 20 11.11 9.31 3.02
CA ARG A 20 11.21 10.52 3.84
C ARG A 20 12.36 10.46 4.84
N ASP A 21 13.05 11.59 5.01
CA ASP A 21 14.07 11.76 6.06
C ASP A 21 13.42 11.92 7.44
N VAL A 22 13.94 11.18 8.41
CA VAL A 22 13.49 11.09 9.80
C VAL A 22 14.70 11.22 10.73
N GLY A 23 15.03 12.46 11.07
CA GLY A 23 16.26 12.79 11.81
C GLY A 23 17.49 12.32 11.03
N ASP A 24 18.31 11.47 11.66
CA ASP A 24 19.57 10.96 11.08
C ASP A 24 19.38 9.77 10.12
N TYR A 25 18.13 9.47 9.73
CA TYR A 25 17.78 8.31 8.91
C TYR A 25 16.89 8.67 7.72
N ASN A 26 16.94 7.88 6.66
CA ASN A 26 15.92 7.87 5.61
C ASN A 26 15.04 6.64 5.76
N PHE A 27 13.73 6.85 5.73
CA PHE A 27 12.72 5.79 5.77
C PHE A 27 12.07 5.68 4.40
N VAL A 28 12.07 4.47 3.84
CA VAL A 28 11.27 4.12 2.67
C VAL A 28 10.18 3.16 3.11
N VAL A 29 8.92 3.59 3.02
CA VAL A 29 7.77 2.92 3.64
C VAL A 29 6.74 2.52 2.58
N GLY A 30 6.24 1.30 2.62
CA GLY A 30 5.21 0.82 1.70
C GLY A 30 4.58 -0.49 2.15
N PHE A 31 3.94 -1.18 1.21
CA PHE A 31 3.47 -2.55 1.44
C PHE A 31 4.55 -3.57 1.05
N ILE A 32 4.51 -4.78 1.63
CA ILE A 32 5.46 -5.85 1.26
C ILE A 32 5.26 -6.29 -0.19
N ASN A 33 4.00 -6.44 -0.62
CA ASN A 33 3.63 -6.84 -1.98
C ASN A 33 2.71 -5.80 -2.59
N GLU A 34 2.97 -5.42 -3.84
CA GLU A 34 2.24 -4.35 -4.50
C GLU A 34 1.68 -4.79 -5.87
N PRO A 35 0.42 -4.44 -6.19
CA PRO A 35 -0.53 -3.70 -5.34
C PRO A 35 -0.98 -4.51 -4.13
N ALA A 36 -1.21 -3.83 -3.00
CA ALA A 36 -1.76 -4.49 -1.82
C ALA A 36 -3.23 -4.83 -2.05
N ILE A 37 -3.58 -6.12 -1.98
CA ILE A 37 -4.95 -6.61 -2.24
C ILE A 37 -5.63 -7.02 -0.94
N GLU A 38 -6.88 -6.59 -0.73
CA GLU A 38 -7.67 -7.02 0.43
C GLU A 38 -7.79 -8.56 0.49
N GLY A 39 -7.69 -9.13 1.68
CA GLY A 39 -7.83 -10.57 1.91
C GLY A 39 -6.63 -11.43 1.50
N MET A 40 -5.57 -10.85 0.93
CA MET A 40 -4.31 -11.54 0.63
C MET A 40 -3.24 -11.26 1.68
N ILE A 41 -2.30 -12.18 1.86
CA ILE A 41 -1.16 -11.96 2.78
C ILE A 41 -0.30 -10.81 2.26
N ASN A 42 -0.02 -9.85 3.14
CA ASN A 42 0.80 -8.68 2.85
C ASN A 42 1.42 -8.17 4.16
N GLY A 43 1.81 -6.90 4.24
CA GLY A 43 2.28 -6.30 5.46
C GLY A 43 2.88 -4.91 5.27
N VAL A 44 3.37 -4.35 6.36
CA VAL A 44 4.22 -3.15 6.34
C VAL A 44 5.59 -3.54 5.82
N SER A 45 6.13 -2.73 4.92
CA SER A 45 7.52 -2.70 4.48
C SER A 45 8.16 -1.39 4.94
N ILE A 46 9.32 -1.45 5.59
CA ILE A 46 10.15 -0.27 5.87
C ILE A 46 11.62 -0.60 5.61
N ARG A 47 12.30 0.25 4.84
CA ARG A 47 13.76 0.25 4.74
C ARG A 47 14.30 1.45 5.51
N VAL A 48 15.32 1.20 6.34
CA VAL A 48 15.97 2.22 7.17
C VAL A 48 17.44 2.33 6.80
N THR A 49 17.85 3.51 6.35
CA THR A 49 19.26 3.83 6.05
C THR A 49 19.72 5.03 6.87
N SER A 50 20.99 5.05 7.27
CA SER A 50 21.62 6.21 7.91
C SER A 50 21.90 7.31 6.89
N LEU A 51 21.68 8.57 7.29
CA LEU A 51 21.98 9.76 6.50
C LEU A 51 23.35 10.36 6.80
N ASP A 52 24.09 9.82 7.77
CA ASP A 52 25.43 10.32 8.09
C ASP A 52 26.37 10.16 6.88
N GLU A 53 27.12 11.22 6.57
CA GLU A 53 28.24 11.19 5.63
C GLU A 53 29.46 10.59 6.35
N ASP A 54 30.09 9.57 5.76
CA ASP A 54 31.22 8.86 6.35
C ASP A 54 32.42 9.79 6.63
N GLU A 55 32.54 10.31 7.85
CA GLU A 55 33.84 10.72 8.41
C GLU A 55 34.57 9.47 8.95
N HIS A 56 35.59 9.04 8.20
CA HIS A 56 36.74 8.21 8.58
C HIS A 56 36.71 6.69 8.27
N GLY A 57 37.46 6.33 7.22
CA GLY A 57 38.13 5.04 7.06
C GLY A 57 39.64 5.22 6.83
N ASP A 58 40.37 5.72 7.83
CA ASP A 58 41.84 5.62 7.87
C ASP A 58 42.23 4.18 8.20
N HIS A 59 42.74 3.45 7.19
CA HIS A 59 43.47 2.21 7.43
C HIS A 59 44.82 2.27 6.71
N GLY A 60 45.78 2.92 7.37
CA GLY A 60 47.18 2.57 7.22
C GLY A 60 47.44 1.13 7.71
N HIS A 61 47.94 0.27 6.84
CA HIS A 61 48.90 -0.76 7.23
C HIS A 61 49.77 -1.18 6.05
N ASP A 62 51.04 -0.77 6.12
CA ASP A 62 52.12 -1.30 5.31
C ASP A 62 52.36 -2.79 5.63
N SER A 63 52.72 -3.57 4.59
CA SER A 63 53.87 -4.50 4.56
C SER A 63 53.60 -5.90 3.95
N HIS A 64 54.12 -6.07 2.74
CA HIS A 64 54.80 -7.24 2.13
C HIS A 64 54.04 -8.56 1.85
N GLY A 65 53.96 -8.88 0.55
CA GLY A 65 54.79 -9.96 0.00
C GLY A 65 54.08 -11.19 -0.59
N ASP A 66 54.21 -11.30 -1.91
CA ASP A 66 54.17 -12.50 -2.77
C ASP A 66 52.81 -13.00 -3.26
N GLY A 67 52.73 -13.12 -4.59
CA GLY A 67 51.47 -13.15 -5.33
C GLY A 67 50.88 -14.54 -5.55
N ILE A 68 49.54 -14.58 -5.55
CA ILE A 68 48.72 -15.38 -6.47
C ILE A 68 47.53 -14.50 -6.86
N ALA A 69 47.32 -14.39 -8.17
CA ALA A 69 46.23 -13.65 -8.78
C ALA A 69 44.86 -14.22 -8.39
N MET A 70 44.04 -13.41 -7.73
CA MET A 70 42.56 -13.44 -7.76
C MET A 70 42.13 -12.00 -7.42
N GLY A 71 42.07 -11.13 -8.43
CA GLY A 71 41.39 -9.84 -8.31
C GLY A 71 39.90 -10.13 -8.37
N ILE A 72 39.26 -10.16 -7.21
CA ILE A 72 37.81 -10.20 -7.08
C ILE A 72 37.39 -8.74 -7.13
N SER A 73 36.96 -8.28 -8.29
CA SER A 73 36.16 -7.07 -8.40
C SER A 73 34.88 -7.32 -7.60
N ASP A 74 34.61 -6.47 -6.60
CA ASP A 74 33.32 -6.41 -5.91
C ASP A 74 32.25 -6.07 -6.97
N GLU A 75 31.72 -7.12 -7.59
CA GLU A 75 30.68 -7.07 -8.60
C GLU A 75 29.37 -6.73 -7.89
N ILE A 76 28.87 -5.52 -8.13
CA ILE A 76 27.60 -5.08 -7.58
C ILE A 76 26.50 -5.98 -8.14
N ASP A 77 25.78 -6.64 -7.22
CA ASP A 77 24.65 -7.50 -7.55
C ASP A 77 23.45 -6.64 -7.98
N LEU A 78 23.42 -6.32 -9.27
CA LEU A 78 22.39 -5.54 -9.94
C LEU A 78 21.03 -6.24 -10.03
N VAL A 79 20.91 -7.45 -9.47
CA VAL A 79 19.64 -8.17 -9.40
C VAL A 79 18.93 -7.90 -8.06
N SER A 80 19.63 -7.39 -7.03
CA SER A 80 19.07 -7.22 -5.69
C SER A 80 18.65 -5.79 -5.29
N HIS A 81 18.91 -4.76 -6.10
CA HIS A 81 18.58 -3.36 -5.76
C HIS A 81 17.84 -2.65 -6.90
N GLY A 82 16.51 -2.68 -6.86
CA GLY A 82 15.75 -1.47 -7.22
C GLY A 82 15.83 -0.54 -6.01
N GLU A 83 16.27 0.71 -6.06
CA GLU A 83 16.25 1.68 -7.14
C GLU A 83 17.47 2.61 -7.00
N VAL A 84 18.42 2.54 -7.94
CA VAL A 84 19.54 3.47 -8.12
C VAL A 84 19.06 4.88 -8.49
N PHE A 85 18.00 4.99 -9.29
CA PHE A 85 17.34 6.26 -9.62
C PHE A 85 15.85 6.06 -9.91
N VAL A 86 15.05 7.10 -9.61
CA VAL A 86 13.65 7.23 -10.00
C VAL A 86 13.31 8.71 -10.20
N ASP A 87 12.62 9.05 -11.29
CA ASP A 87 12.09 10.41 -11.50
C ASP A 87 10.84 10.42 -12.41
N GLU A 88 9.97 11.42 -12.23
CA GLU A 88 8.81 11.69 -13.08
C GLU A 88 9.13 12.79 -14.11
N LEU A 89 8.99 12.44 -15.38
CA LEU A 89 9.25 13.32 -16.50
C LEU A 89 7.91 13.74 -17.13
N ALA A 90 7.56 15.02 -17.04
CA ALA A 90 6.50 15.59 -17.87
C ALA A 90 6.79 15.35 -19.37
N ALA A 91 5.78 15.45 -20.25
CA ALA A 91 5.99 15.34 -21.69
C ALA A 91 7.04 16.36 -22.19
N GLY A 92 8.11 15.89 -22.83
CA GLY A 92 9.27 16.70 -23.21
C GLY A 92 10.24 17.04 -22.07
N GLY A 93 10.00 16.56 -20.86
CA GLY A 93 10.86 16.69 -19.68
C GLY A 93 12.06 15.74 -19.72
N HIS A 94 13.01 15.96 -18.81
CA HIS A 94 14.21 15.12 -18.69
C HIS A 94 14.65 14.94 -17.25
N TYR A 95 15.37 13.85 -17.02
CA TYR A 95 16.07 13.51 -15.78
C TYR A 95 17.53 13.15 -16.12
N GLU A 96 18.46 13.51 -15.25
CA GLU A 96 19.90 13.23 -15.43
C GLU A 96 20.43 12.43 -14.25
N PHE A 97 21.22 11.39 -14.55
CA PHE A 97 21.92 10.61 -13.55
C PHE A 97 23.36 10.35 -13.98
N THR A 98 24.33 10.64 -13.12
CA THR A 98 25.75 10.42 -13.40
C THR A 98 26.22 9.11 -12.77
N PHE A 99 26.71 8.19 -13.61
CA PHE A 99 27.22 6.89 -13.17
C PHE A 99 28.64 7.06 -12.63
N THR A 100 28.82 6.99 -11.32
CA THR A 100 30.12 7.07 -10.64
C THR A 100 30.91 5.75 -10.73
N HIS A 101 32.08 5.67 -10.10
CA HIS A 101 32.90 4.44 -10.05
C HIS A 101 32.16 3.29 -9.36
N ASP A 102 31.13 3.61 -8.56
CA ASP A 102 30.22 2.63 -7.96
C ASP A 102 29.35 1.90 -9.00
N PHE A 103 29.49 2.19 -10.30
CA PHE A 103 28.82 1.45 -11.36
C PHE A 103 29.80 0.79 -12.32
N GLU A 104 31.10 0.79 -12.04
CA GLU A 104 32.10 0.21 -12.94
C GLU A 104 31.79 -1.27 -13.24
N ASP A 105 31.87 -1.65 -14.52
CA ASP A 105 31.61 -3.00 -15.04
C ASP A 105 30.19 -3.57 -14.78
N LEU A 106 29.21 -2.70 -14.47
CA LEU A 106 27.84 -3.08 -14.18
C LEU A 106 26.89 -2.97 -15.38
N THR A 107 25.87 -3.83 -15.43
CA THR A 107 24.68 -3.66 -16.27
C THR A 107 23.46 -3.26 -15.45
N VAL A 108 23.14 -1.97 -15.42
CA VAL A 108 22.00 -1.41 -14.68
C VAL A 108 20.73 -1.56 -15.52
N PRO A 109 19.78 -2.44 -15.14
CA PRO A 109 18.48 -2.47 -15.79
C PRO A 109 17.68 -1.21 -15.43
N PHE A 110 16.80 -0.78 -16.32
CA PHE A 110 15.83 0.28 -16.03
C PHE A 110 14.55 0.03 -16.79
N HIS A 111 13.45 0.62 -16.33
CA HIS A 111 12.17 0.58 -17.01
C HIS A 111 11.41 1.88 -16.82
N ALA A 112 10.30 2.04 -17.55
CA ALA A 112 9.49 3.24 -17.47
C ALA A 112 8.00 2.93 -17.53
N HIS A 113 7.22 3.69 -16.76
CA HIS A 113 5.77 3.61 -16.67
C HIS A 113 5.13 4.80 -17.41
N PRO A 114 4.07 4.59 -18.22
CA PRO A 114 3.26 3.37 -18.32
C PRO A 114 3.68 2.43 -19.47
N ILE A 115 4.82 2.68 -20.12
CA ILE A 115 5.19 1.91 -21.32
C ILE A 115 5.55 0.45 -21.00
N GLU A 116 5.89 0.14 -19.75
CA GLU A 116 6.19 -1.21 -19.26
C GLU A 116 7.23 -1.90 -20.17
N MET A 117 8.29 -1.15 -20.51
CA MET A 117 9.41 -1.62 -21.32
C MET A 117 10.69 -1.54 -20.51
N GLN A 118 11.59 -2.50 -20.75
CA GLN A 118 12.89 -2.57 -20.08
C GLN A 118 14.01 -2.12 -21.03
N GLY A 119 14.96 -1.36 -20.49
CA GLY A 119 16.24 -1.05 -21.10
C GLY A 119 17.40 -1.43 -20.18
N SER A 120 18.62 -1.25 -20.65
CA SER A 120 19.83 -1.49 -19.86
C SER A 120 20.95 -0.49 -20.14
N ILE A 121 21.75 -0.21 -19.11
CA ILE A 121 22.94 0.62 -19.19
C ILE A 121 24.13 -0.23 -18.76
N MET A 122 25.04 -0.52 -19.67
CA MET A 122 26.29 -1.22 -19.39
C MET A 122 27.38 -0.18 -19.18
N VAL A 123 27.95 -0.14 -17.99
CA VAL A 123 29.05 0.75 -17.62
C VAL A 123 30.34 -0.04 -17.70
N GLY A 124 31.40 0.55 -18.25
CA GLY A 124 32.69 -0.12 -18.34
C GLY A 124 33.74 0.70 -19.08
N ASP A 125 35.01 0.51 -18.71
CA ASP A 125 36.13 1.34 -19.15
C ASP A 125 36.42 1.27 -20.65
N HIS A 126 36.01 0.19 -21.32
CA HIS A 126 36.23 -0.03 -22.75
C HIS A 126 35.06 0.45 -23.63
N ASN A 127 34.01 1.01 -23.02
CA ASN A 127 32.86 1.52 -23.73
C ASN A 127 33.17 2.87 -24.42
N PRO A 128 32.34 3.32 -25.39
CA PRO A 128 32.53 4.61 -26.03
C PRO A 128 32.54 5.77 -25.03
N THR A 129 33.57 6.63 -25.10
CA THR A 129 33.66 7.81 -24.26
C THR A 129 32.62 8.86 -24.66
N ALA A 130 31.76 9.23 -23.73
CA ALA A 130 30.84 10.34 -23.83
C ALA A 130 30.66 10.99 -22.46
N GLU A 131 30.65 12.33 -22.41
CA GLU A 131 30.33 13.06 -21.17
C GLU A 131 28.83 12.92 -20.83
N GLU A 132 27.99 12.87 -21.87
CA GLU A 132 26.54 12.69 -21.76
C GLU A 132 26.02 11.69 -22.80
N VAL A 133 25.09 10.82 -22.39
CA VAL A 133 24.31 9.93 -23.26
C VAL A 133 22.82 10.18 -23.05
N VAL A 134 22.09 10.37 -24.14
CA VAL A 134 20.64 10.59 -24.10
C VAL A 134 19.90 9.28 -24.36
N ILE A 135 18.96 8.93 -23.49
CA ILE A 135 17.99 7.85 -23.68
C ILE A 135 16.60 8.47 -23.84
N GLU A 136 16.06 8.39 -25.05
CA GLU A 136 14.70 8.85 -25.34
C GLU A 136 13.68 7.78 -24.97
N ILE A 137 12.61 8.19 -24.30
CA ILE A 137 11.48 7.33 -23.93
C ILE A 137 10.33 7.57 -24.90
N HIS A 138 9.97 6.54 -25.68
CA HIS A 138 8.89 6.56 -26.66
C HIS A 138 7.78 5.58 -26.23
N GLU A 139 6.58 5.73 -26.79
CA GLU A 139 5.43 4.86 -26.49
C GLU A 139 5.69 3.37 -26.76
N ASN A 140 6.70 3.05 -27.59
CA ASN A 140 7.06 1.69 -27.99
C ASN A 140 8.41 1.21 -27.43
N GLY A 141 9.02 1.95 -26.49
CA GLY A 141 10.28 1.58 -25.85
C GLY A 141 11.32 2.71 -25.85
N PHE A 142 12.58 2.35 -25.61
CA PHE A 142 13.66 3.31 -25.44
C PHE A 142 14.56 3.43 -26.68
N GLN A 143 15.12 4.62 -26.90
CA GLN A 143 16.12 4.88 -27.94
C GLN A 143 17.33 5.64 -27.36
N PRO A 144 18.48 4.98 -27.17
CA PRO A 144 18.70 3.54 -27.32
C PRO A 144 18.07 2.74 -26.17
N ALA A 145 17.68 1.48 -26.44
CA ALA A 145 17.24 0.55 -25.39
C ALA A 145 18.39 -0.08 -24.60
N MET A 146 19.61 -0.01 -25.14
CA MET A 146 20.83 -0.41 -24.46
C MET A 146 21.90 0.65 -24.69
N ALA A 147 22.39 1.24 -23.61
CA ALA A 147 23.50 2.18 -23.65
C ALA A 147 24.77 1.52 -23.11
N MET A 148 25.91 1.77 -23.75
CA MET A 148 27.23 1.39 -23.24
C MET A 148 27.97 2.68 -22.89
N ILE A 149 28.31 2.88 -21.63
CA ILE A 149 28.88 4.13 -21.10
C ILE A 149 30.16 3.85 -20.30
N GLN A 150 30.98 4.87 -20.11
CA GLN A 150 32.12 4.81 -19.19
C GLN A 150 31.71 5.35 -17.81
N VAL A 151 32.52 5.04 -16.80
CA VAL A 151 32.41 5.68 -15.49
C VAL A 151 32.55 7.20 -15.64
N GLY A 152 31.71 7.94 -14.93
CA GLY A 152 31.59 9.40 -14.97
C GLY A 152 30.65 9.93 -16.05
N THR A 153 30.09 9.08 -16.92
CA THR A 153 29.11 9.50 -17.93
C THR A 153 27.77 9.86 -17.28
N THR A 154 27.19 10.99 -17.70
CA THR A 154 25.82 11.37 -17.34
C THR A 154 24.83 10.80 -18.35
N VAL A 155 23.82 10.08 -17.88
CA VAL A 155 22.71 9.63 -18.71
C VAL A 155 21.52 10.57 -18.52
N ARG A 156 21.08 11.17 -19.62
CA ARG A 156 19.89 12.02 -19.68
C ARG A 156 18.73 11.20 -20.24
N PHE A 157 17.73 10.91 -19.42
CA PHE A 157 16.46 10.35 -19.87
C PHE A 157 15.58 11.48 -20.39
N MET A 158 15.03 11.35 -21.59
CA MET A 158 14.15 12.35 -22.20
C MET A 158 12.80 11.73 -22.53
N ASN A 159 11.73 12.28 -21.95
CA ASN A 159 10.38 11.80 -22.25
C ASN A 159 9.89 12.36 -23.59
N MET A 160 9.83 11.50 -24.60
CA MET A 160 9.32 11.81 -25.95
C MET A 160 7.87 11.35 -26.14
N THR A 161 7.24 10.78 -25.11
CA THR A 161 5.83 10.41 -25.15
C THR A 161 4.94 11.64 -25.00
N SER A 162 3.64 11.46 -25.25
CA SER A 162 2.65 12.54 -25.11
C SER A 162 2.19 12.79 -23.67
N ASP A 163 2.44 11.83 -22.77
CA ASP A 163 2.01 11.84 -21.37
C ASP A 163 3.22 11.87 -20.41
N ALA A 164 2.97 12.13 -19.12
CA ALA A 164 4.03 12.02 -18.11
C ALA A 164 4.50 10.55 -17.99
N THR A 165 5.81 10.37 -17.80
CA THR A 165 6.44 9.06 -17.72
C THR A 165 7.35 9.00 -16.51
N VAL A 166 7.27 7.94 -15.72
CA VAL A 166 8.21 7.69 -14.62
C VAL A 166 9.30 6.77 -15.15
N VAL A 167 10.57 7.16 -15.00
CA VAL A 167 11.71 6.30 -15.30
C VAL A 167 12.34 5.83 -13.99
N MET A 168 12.67 4.55 -13.91
CA MET A 168 13.27 3.96 -12.71
C MET A 168 14.28 2.88 -13.08
N SER A 169 15.35 2.76 -12.29
CA SER A 169 16.28 1.64 -12.38
C SER A 169 15.69 0.39 -11.72
N GLY A 170 15.97 -0.79 -12.29
CA GLY A 170 15.48 -2.07 -11.82
C GLY A 170 14.82 -2.88 -12.93
N PRO A 171 14.75 -4.22 -12.80
CA PRO A 171 14.11 -5.09 -13.78
C PRO A 171 12.60 -4.89 -13.82
N LEU A 172 12.03 -5.04 -15.02
CA LEU A 172 10.60 -5.04 -15.24
C LEU A 172 10.05 -6.45 -14.94
N GLY A 173 9.53 -6.65 -13.72
CA GLY A 173 8.65 -7.78 -13.36
C GLY A 173 9.30 -9.09 -12.92
N GLU A 174 9.84 -9.16 -11.70
CA GLU A 174 10.06 -10.46 -11.02
C GLU A 174 9.45 -10.54 -9.62
N VAL A 175 8.36 -11.32 -9.54
CA VAL A 175 7.88 -12.03 -8.36
C VAL A 175 8.66 -13.35 -8.28
N GLU A 176 9.49 -13.49 -7.24
CA GLU A 176 10.09 -14.68 -6.62
C GLU A 176 10.67 -15.87 -7.43
N THR A 177 11.85 -16.27 -6.93
CA THR A 177 12.54 -17.59 -6.92
C THR A 177 13.47 -17.99 -8.07
N SER A 178 14.78 -17.91 -7.84
CA SER A 178 15.61 -19.12 -7.66
C SER A 178 17.04 -18.87 -7.15
N MET A 179 17.33 -19.43 -5.97
CA MET A 179 18.59 -20.08 -5.56
C MET A 179 19.90 -19.60 -6.23
N ARG A 180 20.66 -18.75 -5.54
CA ARG A 180 22.08 -19.02 -5.26
C ARG A 180 22.57 -18.17 -4.10
N ASP A 181 23.21 -18.88 -3.18
CA ASP A 181 24.13 -18.42 -2.16
C ASP A 181 25.19 -17.48 -2.76
N ASP A 182 25.16 -16.20 -2.41
CA ASP A 182 26.35 -15.52 -1.91
C ASP A 182 25.98 -14.30 -1.07
N SER A 183 26.78 -14.08 -0.04
CA SER A 183 26.58 -13.07 0.99
C SER A 183 27.46 -11.86 0.67
N GLY A 184 26.90 -10.67 0.49
CA GLY A 184 27.73 -9.45 0.51
C GLY A 184 27.15 -8.22 -0.16
N HIS A 185 26.85 -7.22 0.68
CA HIS A 185 27.01 -5.78 0.41
C HIS A 185 25.85 -4.96 -0.23
N SER A 186 24.92 -4.56 0.64
CA SER A 186 24.46 -3.16 0.76
C SER A 186 24.38 -2.77 2.25
N SER A 187 25.44 -3.11 2.98
CA SER A 187 25.47 -3.07 4.44
C SER A 187 26.06 -1.79 5.03
N SER A 188 26.56 -0.85 4.22
CA SER A 188 27.30 0.29 4.77
C SER A 188 26.41 1.34 5.44
N LYS A 189 25.21 1.61 4.90
CA LYS A 189 24.24 2.54 5.50
C LYS A 189 22.96 1.88 6.03
N ALA A 190 22.75 0.61 5.73
CA ALA A 190 21.58 -0.13 6.19
C ALA A 190 21.60 -0.28 7.72
N VAL A 191 20.56 0.20 8.39
CA VAL A 191 20.48 0.15 9.86
C VAL A 191 19.87 -1.18 10.28
N SER A 192 20.72 -2.14 10.63
CA SER A 192 20.33 -3.51 10.99
C SER A 192 20.12 -3.70 12.49
N GLY A 193 19.45 -4.79 12.90
CA GLY A 193 19.31 -5.15 14.32
C GLY A 193 18.39 -4.27 15.16
N LEU A 194 17.45 -3.53 14.55
CA LEU A 194 16.47 -2.73 15.29
C LEU A 194 15.49 -3.63 16.05
N THR A 195 15.47 -3.46 17.37
CA THR A 195 14.61 -4.25 18.28
C THR A 195 13.59 -3.41 19.03
N SER A 196 13.82 -2.09 19.14
CA SER A 196 12.95 -1.15 19.86
C SER A 196 11.89 -0.50 18.97
N LEU A 197 12.13 -0.43 17.65
CA LEU A 197 11.21 0.17 16.70
C LEU A 197 9.99 -0.74 16.47
N GLN A 198 8.79 -0.16 16.56
CA GLN A 198 7.51 -0.84 16.35
C GLN A 198 6.69 -0.07 15.32
N VAL A 199 5.67 -0.74 14.76
CA VAL A 199 4.71 -0.09 13.85
C VAL A 199 3.29 -0.25 14.37
N GLU A 200 2.55 0.86 14.46
CA GLU A 200 1.09 0.85 14.59
C GLU A 200 0.48 0.96 13.19
N VAL A 201 -0.28 -0.06 12.81
CA VAL A 201 -1.03 -0.10 11.55
C VAL A 201 -2.46 0.34 11.83
N SER A 202 -2.94 1.34 11.11
CA SER A 202 -4.30 1.88 11.23
C SER A 202 -5.02 1.85 9.90
N HIS A 203 -6.22 1.29 9.85
CA HIS A 203 -7.12 1.47 8.71
C HIS A 203 -7.87 2.80 8.87
N VAL A 204 -7.65 3.75 7.96
CA VAL A 204 -8.07 5.15 8.12
C VAL A 204 -9.60 5.27 8.23
N ALA A 205 -10.34 4.57 7.35
CA ALA A 205 -11.79 4.70 7.31
C ALA A 205 -12.51 4.14 8.55
N SER A 206 -11.97 3.09 9.18
CA SER A 206 -12.58 2.52 10.41
C SER A 206 -11.93 3.01 11.70
N SER A 207 -10.78 3.70 11.62
CA SER A 207 -9.97 4.12 12.77
C SER A 207 -9.56 2.96 13.71
N VAL A 208 -9.57 1.73 13.19
CA VAL A 208 -9.10 0.55 13.92
C VAL A 208 -7.60 0.47 13.75
N SER A 209 -6.87 0.35 14.86
CA SER A 209 -5.41 0.22 14.86
C SER A 209 -4.92 -1.01 15.61
N GLN A 210 -3.74 -1.48 15.24
CA GLN A 210 -3.02 -2.53 15.95
C GLN A 210 -1.51 -2.27 15.89
N VAL A 211 -0.84 -2.37 17.05
CA VAL A 211 0.63 -2.38 17.12
C VAL A 211 1.14 -3.75 16.71
N MET A 212 2.11 -3.76 15.82
CA MET A 212 2.76 -4.95 15.29
C MET A 212 4.28 -4.84 15.44
N GLN A 213 4.93 -5.99 15.59
CA GLN A 213 6.39 -6.05 15.69
C GLN A 213 6.99 -6.06 14.29
N LEU A 214 8.04 -5.26 14.11
CA LEU A 214 8.89 -5.31 12.94
C LEU A 214 9.89 -6.45 13.07
N LYS A 215 10.12 -7.15 11.97
CA LYS A 215 11.14 -8.19 11.85
C LYS A 215 12.05 -7.83 10.70
N GLU A 216 13.36 -7.87 10.95
CA GLU A 216 14.34 -7.70 9.88
C GLU A 216 14.17 -8.82 8.84
N ALA A 217 14.12 -8.43 7.57
CA ALA A 217 14.02 -9.33 6.45
C ALA A 217 15.34 -10.11 6.32
N TRP A 218 15.24 -11.43 6.23
CA TRP A 218 16.42 -12.27 6.16
C TRP A 218 17.20 -12.00 4.87
N GLY A 219 18.51 -11.75 4.99
CA GLY A 219 19.39 -11.46 3.86
C GLY A 219 19.29 -10.03 3.31
N ASP A 220 18.43 -9.18 3.89
CA ASP A 220 18.16 -7.83 3.40
C ASP A 220 18.31 -6.82 4.55
N ALA A 221 19.56 -6.47 4.83
CA ALA A 221 19.95 -5.61 5.93
C ALA A 221 19.19 -4.28 5.92
N GLY A 222 18.71 -3.85 7.09
CA GLY A 222 17.98 -2.59 7.24
C GLY A 222 16.56 -2.57 6.64
N HIS A 223 16.10 -3.68 6.05
CA HIS A 223 14.72 -3.87 5.65
C HIS A 223 13.97 -4.60 6.74
N TYR A 224 12.87 -4.01 7.22
CA TYR A 224 11.99 -4.60 8.22
C TYR A 224 10.57 -4.75 7.69
N LYS A 225 9.92 -5.81 8.14
CA LYS A 225 8.58 -6.19 7.70
C LYS A 225 7.68 -6.50 8.89
N SER A 226 6.39 -6.24 8.73
CA SER A 226 5.36 -6.76 9.63
C SER A 226 4.18 -7.27 8.84
N GLU A 227 4.02 -8.59 8.79
CA GLU A 227 3.02 -9.25 7.98
C GLU A 227 1.61 -9.18 8.60
N PHE A 228 0.62 -8.87 7.77
CA PHE A 228 -0.79 -8.95 8.10
C PHE A 228 -1.64 -9.16 6.83
N ILE A 229 -2.89 -9.56 7.01
CA ILE A 229 -3.86 -9.61 5.90
C ILE A 229 -4.72 -8.36 5.98
N PRO A 230 -4.61 -7.38 5.07
CA PRO A 230 -5.52 -6.25 5.03
C PRO A 230 -6.94 -6.77 4.72
N THR A 231 -7.88 -6.62 5.64
CA THR A 231 -9.25 -7.15 5.46
C THR A 231 -10.23 -6.15 4.85
N SER A 232 -9.78 -4.91 4.64
CA SER A 232 -10.55 -3.79 4.09
C SER A 232 -9.69 -3.02 3.09
N PRO A 233 -10.25 -2.52 1.99
CA PRO A 233 -9.54 -1.70 1.02
C PRO A 233 -9.51 -0.24 1.46
N GLY A 234 -8.73 0.56 0.74
CA GLY A 234 -8.57 1.99 0.96
C GLY A 234 -7.32 2.31 1.79
N PRO A 235 -7.28 3.51 2.38
CA PRO A 235 -6.05 4.03 2.97
C PRO A 235 -5.72 3.41 4.33
N TYR A 236 -4.42 3.14 4.51
CA TYR A 236 -3.80 2.69 5.75
C TYR A 236 -2.73 3.69 6.17
N LYS A 237 -2.56 3.83 7.48
CA LYS A 237 -1.51 4.63 8.10
C LYS A 237 -0.58 3.74 8.90
N PHE A 238 0.71 3.89 8.68
CA PHE A 238 1.78 3.25 9.44
C PHE A 238 2.45 4.29 10.31
N ARG A 239 2.38 4.10 11.63
CA ARG A 239 3.09 4.92 12.60
C ARG A 239 4.25 4.12 13.16
N PHE A 240 5.47 4.54 12.85
CA PHE A 240 6.69 3.97 13.39
C PHE A 240 7.05 4.71 14.66
N PHE A 241 7.22 3.98 15.75
CA PHE A 241 7.56 4.57 17.03
C PHE A 241 8.52 3.68 17.84
N GLY A 242 9.33 4.33 18.67
CA GLY A 242 10.35 3.67 19.47
C GLY A 242 11.67 4.41 19.39
N GLU A 243 12.76 3.67 19.27
CA GLU A 243 14.09 4.24 19.28
C GLU A 243 14.96 3.52 18.26
N ILE A 244 15.75 4.30 17.53
CA ILE A 244 16.81 3.82 16.64
C ILE A 244 18.10 4.42 17.20
N HIS A 245 18.99 3.55 17.69
CA HIS A 245 20.15 3.94 18.48
C HIS A 245 19.76 4.82 19.69
N ASP A 246 20.07 6.13 19.67
CA ASP A 246 19.71 7.10 20.71
C ASP A 246 18.64 8.12 20.25
N GLN A 247 18.11 7.96 19.02
CA GLN A 247 17.11 8.85 18.45
C GLN A 247 15.70 8.30 18.70
N GLN A 248 14.87 9.10 19.37
CA GLN A 248 13.43 8.81 19.51
C GLN A 248 12.73 8.98 18.16
N ILE A 249 11.94 7.98 17.79
CA ILE A 249 11.14 7.95 16.58
C ILE A 249 9.65 7.96 16.95
N ASP A 250 8.89 8.82 16.29
CA ASP A 250 7.43 8.84 16.34
C ASP A 250 6.88 9.48 15.05
N GLU A 251 6.94 8.73 13.96
CA GLU A 251 6.61 9.21 12.61
C GLU A 251 5.46 8.44 11.98
N SER A 252 4.63 9.14 11.21
CA SER A 252 3.45 8.55 10.56
C SER A 252 3.46 8.74 9.06
N PHE A 253 3.13 7.69 8.33
CA PHE A 253 3.05 7.60 6.88
C PHE A 253 1.66 7.11 6.52
N GLU A 254 0.92 7.82 5.67
CA GLU A 254 -0.47 7.49 5.33
C GLU A 254 -0.59 7.32 3.83
N SER A 255 -1.01 6.13 3.39
CA SER A 255 -1.17 5.80 1.97
C SER A 255 -2.13 6.76 1.30
N SER A 256 -1.80 7.17 0.08
CA SER A 256 -2.59 8.12 -0.69
C SER A 256 -2.19 8.06 -2.17
N ASN A 257 -2.72 8.98 -2.97
CA ASN A 257 -2.31 9.15 -4.36
C ASN A 257 -0.97 9.88 -4.54
N THR A 258 -0.29 10.31 -3.47
CA THR A 258 1.01 11.00 -3.55
C THR A 258 2.07 10.40 -2.62
N THR A 259 1.76 9.27 -1.98
CA THR A 259 2.63 8.53 -1.07
C THR A 259 2.60 7.06 -1.52
N PHE A 260 2.79 6.11 -0.60
CA PHE A 260 2.63 4.69 -0.91
C PHE A 260 1.15 4.31 -1.18
N ASP A 261 0.98 3.20 -1.89
CA ASP A 261 -0.28 2.81 -2.50
C ASP A 261 -1.37 2.39 -1.48
N GLU A 262 -2.64 2.67 -1.79
CA GLU A 262 -3.77 2.19 -0.98
C GLU A 262 -4.09 0.71 -1.25
N VAL A 263 -4.66 0.01 -0.27
CA VAL A 263 -5.13 -1.37 -0.46
C VAL A 263 -6.27 -1.40 -1.47
N LYS A 264 -6.12 -2.17 -2.54
CA LYS A 264 -7.16 -2.36 -3.57
C LYS A 264 -8.16 -3.44 -3.15
N PRO A 265 -9.44 -3.30 -3.53
CA PRO A 265 -10.42 -4.35 -3.31
C PRO A 265 -10.09 -5.58 -4.17
N ALA A 266 -10.36 -6.78 -3.64
CA ALA A 266 -10.02 -8.03 -4.32
C ALA A 266 -10.84 -8.22 -5.58
N ASN A 267 -12.04 -7.65 -5.62
CA ASN A 267 -12.96 -7.75 -6.76
C ASN A 267 -12.35 -7.17 -8.04
N ASP A 268 -11.42 -6.21 -7.93
CA ASP A 268 -10.76 -5.58 -9.09
C ASP A 268 -9.86 -6.56 -9.86
N VAL A 269 -9.32 -7.57 -9.16
CA VAL A 269 -8.35 -8.53 -9.72
C VAL A 269 -8.89 -9.97 -9.78
N GLN A 270 -10.13 -10.20 -9.36
CA GLN A 270 -10.76 -11.52 -9.41
C GLN A 270 -11.29 -11.87 -10.80
N PHE A 271 -10.92 -13.06 -11.28
CA PHE A 271 -11.41 -13.66 -12.51
C PHE A 271 -11.53 -15.19 -12.33
N PRO A 272 -12.48 -15.88 -12.99
CA PRO A 272 -13.53 -15.37 -13.88
C PRO A 272 -14.80 -14.90 -13.16
N ILE A 273 -14.93 -15.21 -11.89
CA ILE A 273 -16.09 -14.85 -11.08
C ILE A 273 -15.59 -13.93 -9.98
N GLN A 274 -16.18 -12.73 -9.91
CA GLN A 274 -15.99 -11.82 -8.78
C GLN A 274 -16.94 -12.24 -7.66
N LEU A 275 -16.37 -12.57 -6.50
CA LEU A 275 -17.09 -12.94 -5.29
C LEU A 275 -17.14 -11.74 -4.34
N ALA A 276 -18.23 -11.60 -3.59
CA ALA A 276 -18.31 -10.58 -2.54
C ALA A 276 -17.21 -10.81 -1.49
N ALA A 277 -16.64 -9.72 -0.97
CA ALA A 277 -15.63 -9.81 0.07
C ALA A 277 -16.25 -10.38 1.37
N PRO A 278 -15.46 -11.08 2.22
CA PRO A 278 -15.96 -11.61 3.50
C PRO A 278 -16.66 -10.54 4.36
N ARG A 279 -16.08 -9.33 4.44
CA ARG A 279 -16.66 -8.18 5.16
C ARG A 279 -18.04 -7.76 4.62
N GLU A 280 -18.26 -7.85 3.32
CA GLU A 280 -19.53 -7.46 2.68
C GLU A 280 -20.61 -8.50 2.99
N THR A 281 -20.23 -9.77 2.95
CA THR A 281 -21.11 -10.88 3.33
C THR A 281 -21.50 -10.79 4.81
N GLU A 282 -20.53 -10.49 5.69
CA GLU A 282 -20.82 -10.29 7.12
C GLU A 282 -21.72 -9.08 7.36
N ASN A 283 -21.47 -7.95 6.70
CA ASN A 283 -22.30 -6.75 6.82
C ASN A 283 -23.74 -7.01 6.36
N ALA A 284 -23.93 -7.73 5.25
CA ALA A 284 -25.25 -8.13 4.77
C ALA A 284 -25.95 -9.07 5.76
N ALA A 285 -25.23 -10.04 6.32
CA ALA A 285 -25.77 -10.98 7.31
C ALA A 285 -26.20 -10.26 8.60
N ARG A 286 -25.38 -9.32 9.10
CA ARG A 286 -25.71 -8.47 10.25
C ARG A 286 -26.96 -7.64 10.00
N GLY A 287 -27.04 -6.94 8.86
CA GLY A 287 -28.23 -6.15 8.51
C GLY A 287 -29.51 -6.99 8.38
N ALA A 288 -29.40 -8.20 7.83
CA ALA A 288 -30.53 -9.14 7.76
C ALA A 288 -30.98 -9.61 9.16
N LEU A 289 -30.04 -9.86 10.07
CA LEU A 289 -30.33 -10.24 11.44
C LEU A 289 -31.01 -9.11 12.21
N ASP A 290 -30.53 -7.87 12.05
CA ASP A 290 -31.13 -6.68 12.68
C ASP A 290 -32.56 -6.46 12.21
N THR A 291 -32.79 -6.54 10.89
CA THR A 291 -34.13 -6.46 10.31
C THR A 291 -35.06 -7.56 10.83
N ALA A 292 -34.56 -8.79 10.96
CA ALA A 292 -35.33 -9.91 11.49
C ALA A 292 -35.70 -9.72 12.97
N ASN A 293 -34.77 -9.19 13.77
CA ASN A 293 -35.02 -8.87 15.18
C ASN A 293 -36.05 -7.76 15.33
N GLU A 294 -35.97 -6.69 14.52
CA GLU A 294 -36.95 -5.60 14.50
C GLU A 294 -38.34 -6.12 14.12
N ALA A 295 -38.45 -6.92 13.06
CA ALA A 295 -39.72 -7.53 12.67
C ALA A 295 -40.31 -8.45 13.75
N SER A 296 -39.46 -9.16 14.52
CA SER A 296 -39.91 -9.99 15.64
C SER A 296 -40.46 -9.15 16.80
N VAL A 297 -39.86 -8.00 17.08
CA VAL A 297 -40.34 -7.05 18.09
C VAL A 297 -41.69 -6.46 17.65
N ASP A 298 -41.77 -5.95 16.42
CA ASP A 298 -43.00 -5.41 15.86
C ASP A 298 -44.15 -6.42 15.87
N ALA A 299 -43.88 -7.68 15.51
CA ALA A 299 -44.87 -8.75 15.56
C ALA A 299 -45.36 -9.02 16.99
N THR A 300 -44.46 -8.96 17.97
CA THR A 300 -44.80 -9.14 19.39
C THR A 300 -45.67 -7.98 19.89
N ASP A 301 -45.33 -6.74 19.53
CA ASP A 301 -46.09 -5.55 19.92
C ASP A 301 -47.47 -5.49 19.27
N ALA A 302 -47.57 -5.89 18.00
CA ALA A 302 -48.85 -6.03 17.31
C ALA A 302 -49.74 -7.10 17.98
N ALA A 303 -49.18 -8.25 18.36
CA ALA A 303 -49.92 -9.32 19.04
C ALA A 303 -50.40 -8.88 20.44
N ASN A 304 -49.57 -8.16 21.20
CA ASN A 304 -49.94 -7.61 22.50
C ASN A 304 -51.04 -6.55 22.39
N SER A 305 -50.94 -5.68 21.39
CA SER A 305 -51.95 -4.66 21.09
C SER A 305 -53.29 -5.29 20.71
N ALA A 306 -53.29 -6.32 19.84
CA ALA A 306 -54.49 -7.06 19.45
C ALA A 306 -55.14 -7.79 20.65
N SER A 307 -54.33 -8.39 21.52
CA SER A 307 -54.82 -9.05 22.74
C SER A 307 -55.47 -8.04 23.70
N THR A 308 -54.83 -6.88 23.90
CA THR A 308 -55.38 -5.78 24.70
C THR A 308 -56.69 -5.25 24.12
N ALA A 309 -56.75 -5.03 22.80
CA ALA A 309 -57.96 -4.58 22.12
C ALA A 309 -59.11 -5.61 22.26
N THR A 310 -58.79 -6.90 22.14
CA THR A 310 -59.77 -7.99 22.32
C THR A 310 -60.31 -8.00 23.74
N LEU A 311 -59.44 -7.88 24.75
CA LEU A 311 -59.84 -7.80 26.16
C LEU A 311 -60.77 -6.60 26.40
N LEU A 312 -60.37 -5.41 25.94
CA LEU A 312 -61.17 -4.19 26.07
C LEU A 312 -62.52 -4.33 25.35
N GLY A 313 -62.54 -4.94 24.16
CA GLY A 313 -63.76 -5.21 23.40
C GLY A 313 -64.71 -6.14 24.15
N VAL A 314 -64.21 -7.23 24.75
CA VAL A 314 -65.02 -8.14 25.57
C VAL A 314 -65.58 -7.43 26.80
N VAL A 315 -64.76 -6.65 27.51
CA VAL A 315 -65.21 -5.86 28.66
C VAL A 315 -66.30 -4.86 28.26
N ALA A 316 -66.12 -4.15 27.14
CA ALA A 316 -67.10 -3.21 26.61
C ALA A 316 -68.43 -3.89 26.24
N LEU A 317 -68.39 -5.08 25.64
CA LEU A 317 -69.58 -5.87 25.33
C LEU A 317 -70.35 -6.29 26.59
N ILE A 318 -69.64 -6.77 27.63
CA ILE A 318 -70.25 -7.16 28.91
C ILE A 318 -70.92 -5.95 29.57
N LEU A 319 -70.22 -4.83 29.65
CA LEU A 319 -70.76 -3.59 30.23
C LEU A 319 -71.94 -3.05 29.43
N GLY A 320 -71.88 -3.10 28.10
CA GLY A 320 -72.99 -2.71 27.22
C GLY A 320 -74.23 -3.56 27.44
N ALA A 321 -74.08 -4.89 27.52
CA ALA A 321 -75.18 -5.81 27.81
C ALA A 321 -75.81 -5.56 29.20
N LEU A 322 -74.97 -5.36 30.23
CA LEU A 322 -75.42 -4.97 31.57
C LEU A 322 -76.21 -3.65 31.55
N GLY A 323 -75.72 -2.65 30.82
CA GLY A 323 -76.40 -1.37 30.62
C GLY A 323 -77.78 -1.52 29.97
N LEU A 324 -77.89 -2.37 28.93
CA LEU A 324 -79.17 -2.68 28.28
C LEU A 324 -80.17 -3.35 29.23
N VAL A 325 -79.72 -4.32 30.03
CA VAL A 325 -80.57 -5.00 31.03
C VAL A 325 -81.08 -4.00 32.07
N LEU A 326 -80.20 -3.18 32.63
CA LEU A 326 -80.56 -2.17 33.62
C LEU A 326 -81.51 -1.11 33.04
N GLY A 327 -81.26 -0.64 31.81
CA GLY A 327 -82.12 0.28 31.10
C GLY A 327 -83.52 -0.28 30.84
N GLY A 328 -83.61 -1.55 30.39
CA GLY A 328 -84.87 -2.26 30.20
C GLY A 328 -85.68 -2.39 31.49
N LEU A 329 -85.03 -2.76 32.60
CA LEU A 329 -85.67 -2.83 33.91
C LEU A 329 -86.19 -1.46 34.39
N ALA A 330 -85.44 -0.38 34.16
CA ALA A 330 -85.87 0.98 34.48
C ALA A 330 -87.09 1.41 33.65
N PHE A 331 -87.09 1.14 32.34
CA PHE A 331 -88.21 1.43 31.45
C PHE A 331 -89.49 0.68 31.86
N GLN A 332 -89.38 -0.60 32.21
CA GLN A 332 -90.51 -1.42 32.66
C GLN A 332 -91.10 -0.93 34.00
N ARG A 333 -90.27 -0.38 34.90
CA ARG A 333 -90.74 0.29 36.13
C ARG A 333 -91.44 1.62 35.86
N SER A 334 -90.98 2.38 34.87
CA SER A 334 -91.60 3.66 34.47
C SER A 334 -93.00 3.47 33.88
N GLY A 335 -93.21 2.44 33.07
CA GLY A 335 -94.51 2.14 32.46
C GLY A 335 -95.61 1.69 33.44
N LYS A 336 -95.25 1.32 34.67
CA LYS A 336 -96.19 0.92 35.74
C LYS A 336 -96.73 2.09 36.58
N LYS A 337 -96.28 3.33 36.31
CA LYS A 337 -96.73 4.54 37.02
C LYS A 337 -97.65 5.45 36.18
N ALA A 338 -98.16 4.98 35.05
CA ALA A 338 -99.21 5.64 34.28
C ALA A 338 -100.60 5.09 34.66
#